data_AF-A0A6L7S052-F1
#
_entry.id   AF-A0A6L7S052-F1
#
_cell.length_a   1.000
_cell.length_b   1.000
_cell.length_c   1.000
_cell.angle_alpha   90.00
_cell.angle_beta   90.00
_cell.angle_gamma   90.00
#
_symmetry.space_group_name_H-M   'P 1'
#
loop_
_entity.id
_entity.type
_entity.pdbx_description
1 polymer ?
#
loop_
_entity_poly.entity_id
_entity_poly.type
_entity_poly.pdbx_seq_one_letter_code
_entity_poly.pdbx_strand_id
1 'polypeptide(L)'
;MQNMPNWWHRRHSFENLLGSILSGRGSNQPHTYLRAVGDIGSRAQITNDGPHRTRVHSGFIKPGDSNQYVTRLPTLADDIRSTEDAGAILFIPVAMHHDLSDANGVKNETTLFGGWMDHGFFFVTNEARDVEHAGAFPTNMETEVYSTGYAYYNRPTSGNAWWWGAMVGVDHDKDGGRYGRSVVGKSYMHFEDFSDPNSLNIALINMIDTTEGRDYPDIVWNDVFVNDTGHFIKGGMAGAFHGPDNEEASGVFYEDGIAGAFGASRAIGAAPDG
;
A
#
# COMPACT_ATOMS: atom_id res chain seq x y z
N MET A 1 -11.83 26.55 21.79
CA MET A 1 -11.57 25.15 21.39
C MET A 1 -11.02 25.21 19.97
N GLN A 2 -9.75 24.84 19.77
CA GLN A 2 -9.16 24.84 18.43
C GLN A 2 -9.67 23.61 17.69
N ASN A 3 -10.19 23.81 16.47
CA ASN A 3 -10.54 22.71 15.56
C ASN A 3 -9.26 21.95 15.23
N MET A 4 -9.15 20.71 15.70
CA MET A 4 -8.07 19.84 15.24
C MET A 4 -8.28 19.55 13.75
N PRO A 5 -7.21 19.52 12.94
CA PRO A 5 -7.32 19.25 11.52
C PRO A 5 -7.85 17.82 11.26
N ASN A 6 -8.67 17.67 10.22
CA ASN A 6 -9.40 16.43 9.90
C ASN A 6 -8.51 15.18 9.78
N TRP A 7 -7.20 15.30 9.53
CA TRP A 7 -6.28 14.15 9.50
C TRP A 7 -6.13 13.47 10.88
N TRP A 8 -6.34 14.19 11.99
CA TRP A 8 -6.15 13.65 13.34
C TRP A 8 -7.28 12.68 13.74
N HIS A 9 -8.52 13.00 13.40
CA HIS A 9 -9.66 12.08 13.59
C HIS A 9 -9.58 10.84 12.68
N ARG A 10 -9.05 11.01 11.45
CA ARG A 10 -8.86 9.92 10.46
C ARG A 10 -7.90 8.83 10.94
N ARG A 11 -6.88 9.20 11.71
CA ARG A 11 -5.91 8.26 12.32
C ARG A 11 -6.56 7.28 13.31
N HIS A 12 -7.48 7.74 14.15
CA HIS A 12 -8.08 6.90 15.20
C HIS A 12 -9.06 5.84 14.65
N SER A 13 -9.81 6.15 13.59
CA SER A 13 -10.69 5.15 12.96
C SER A 13 -9.90 4.02 12.30
N PHE A 14 -8.70 4.32 11.79
CA PHE A 14 -7.80 3.31 11.23
C PHE A 14 -7.12 2.44 12.29
N GLU A 15 -6.72 3.00 13.43
CA GLU A 15 -6.22 2.19 14.57
C GLU A 15 -7.26 1.15 15.00
N ASN A 16 -8.56 1.47 14.90
CA ASN A 16 -9.64 0.51 15.12
C ASN A 16 -9.80 -0.49 13.96
N LEU A 17 -9.61 -0.08 12.70
CA LEU A 17 -9.65 -0.97 11.54
C LEU A 17 -8.48 -1.96 11.57
N LEU A 18 -7.24 -1.49 11.72
CA LEU A 18 -6.08 -2.35 11.94
C LEU A 18 -6.27 -3.20 13.19
N GLY A 19 -6.75 -2.61 14.28
CA GLY A 19 -7.10 -3.36 15.49
C GLY A 19 -8.06 -4.50 15.18
N SER A 20 -9.09 -4.28 14.34
CA SER A 20 -10.05 -5.31 13.95
C SER A 20 -9.49 -6.37 12.99
N ILE A 21 -8.66 -5.97 12.02
CA ILE A 21 -7.97 -6.87 11.10
C ILE A 21 -7.01 -7.76 11.90
N LEU A 22 -6.27 -7.17 12.85
CA LEU A 22 -5.27 -7.87 13.66
C LEU A 22 -5.86 -8.66 14.84
N SER A 23 -7.06 -8.30 15.33
CA SER A 23 -7.73 -9.01 16.45
C SER A 23 -8.75 -10.07 16.01
N GLY A 24 -8.97 -10.22 14.70
CA GLY A 24 -10.04 -11.05 14.14
C GLY A 24 -9.95 -12.56 14.40
N ARG A 25 -8.87 -13.11 14.95
CA ARG A 25 -8.76 -14.56 15.19
C ARG A 25 -7.98 -14.92 16.47
N GLY A 26 -8.70 -15.44 17.47
CA GLY A 26 -8.14 -16.24 18.58
C GLY A 26 -7.51 -15.46 19.73
N SER A 27 -8.15 -15.50 20.91
CA SER A 27 -7.64 -14.90 22.13
C SER A 27 -6.40 -15.63 22.67
N ASN A 28 -5.21 -15.10 22.39
CA ASN A 28 -4.03 -15.14 23.26
C ASN A 28 -3.13 -13.95 22.87
N GLN A 29 -2.85 -13.06 23.83
CA GLN A 29 -2.36 -11.70 23.57
C GLN A 29 -0.94 -11.68 22.98
N PRO A 30 -0.73 -11.12 21.77
CA PRO A 30 0.59 -10.97 21.18
C PRO A 30 1.28 -9.64 21.57
N HIS A 31 2.60 -9.61 21.42
CA HIS A 31 3.40 -8.39 21.48
C HIS A 31 3.44 -7.74 20.08
N THR A 32 2.65 -6.69 19.87
CA THR A 32 2.66 -5.92 18.61
C THR A 32 3.79 -4.89 18.61
N TYR A 33 4.68 -4.95 17.61
CA TYR A 33 5.71 -3.95 17.39
C TYR A 33 5.41 -3.20 16.08
N LEU A 34 5.12 -1.90 16.18
CA LEU A 34 4.94 -1.02 15.02
C LEU A 34 6.25 -0.29 14.75
N ARG A 35 6.81 -0.43 13.54
CA ARG A 35 8.01 0.30 13.12
C ARG A 35 7.77 0.96 11.77
N ALA A 36 7.63 2.28 11.75
CA ALA A 36 7.71 3.06 10.52
C ALA A 36 9.19 3.23 10.13
N VAL A 37 9.55 2.84 8.91
CA VAL A 37 10.90 3.04 8.37
C VAL A 37 10.83 4.21 7.39
N GLY A 38 11.32 5.37 7.82
CA GLY A 38 11.50 6.56 6.99
C GLY A 38 12.75 7.30 7.42
N ASP A 39 13.57 7.72 6.46
CA ASP A 39 14.85 8.39 6.70
C ASP A 39 14.64 9.90 6.88
N ILE A 40 13.82 10.29 7.86
CA ILE A 40 13.76 11.63 8.44
C ILE A 40 13.41 11.47 9.92
N GLY A 41 14.44 11.50 10.79
CA GLY A 41 14.45 12.01 12.18
C GLY A 41 13.30 11.69 13.17
N SER A 42 12.33 10.85 12.82
CA SER A 42 11.11 10.64 13.58
C SER A 42 11.02 9.17 13.96
N ARG A 43 11.33 8.89 15.23
CA ARG A 43 10.99 7.60 15.84
C ARG A 43 9.69 7.80 16.61
N ALA A 44 8.68 6.99 16.32
CA ALA A 44 7.53 6.85 17.20
C ALA A 44 7.92 5.92 18.35
N GLN A 45 7.78 6.39 19.59
CA GLN A 45 7.90 5.52 20.76
C GLN A 45 6.50 5.14 21.23
N ILE A 46 6.26 3.84 21.31
CA ILE A 46 5.03 3.26 21.85
C ILE A 46 5.33 2.87 23.29
N THR A 47 4.66 3.53 24.23
CA THR A 47 4.64 3.10 25.63
C THR A 47 3.29 2.46 25.93
N ASN A 48 3.37 1.30 26.57
CA ASN A 48 2.21 0.52 27.01
C ASN A 48 1.93 0.90 28.46
N ASP A 49 0.90 1.72 28.69
CA ASP A 49 0.57 2.27 30.01
C ASP A 49 -0.45 1.37 30.77
N GLY A 50 -0.54 0.10 30.41
CA GLY A 50 -1.42 -0.89 31.03
C GLY A 50 -2.57 -1.36 30.14
N PRO A 51 -3.50 -2.17 30.67
CA PRO A 51 -4.29 -3.14 29.90
C PRO A 51 -5.29 -2.54 28.89
N HIS A 52 -5.45 -1.22 28.85
CA HIS A 52 -6.44 -0.56 27.98
C HIS A 52 -5.93 0.73 27.33
N ARG A 53 -4.63 1.05 27.38
CA ARG A 53 -4.13 2.32 26.82
C ARG A 53 -2.76 2.16 26.16
N THR A 54 -2.78 2.12 24.85
CA THR A 54 -1.60 2.37 24.01
C THR A 54 -1.52 3.88 23.75
N ARG A 55 -0.39 4.51 24.11
CA ARG A 55 -0.11 5.90 23.72
C ARG A 55 1.08 5.93 22.78
N VAL A 56 0.88 6.59 21.63
CA VAL A 56 1.98 6.90 20.70
C VAL A 56 2.46 8.31 21.02
N HIS A 57 3.70 8.44 21.50
CA HIS A 57 4.34 9.74 21.70
C HIS A 57 5.27 10.03 20.52
N SER A 58 5.11 11.20 19.88
CA SER A 58 6.13 11.75 18.99
C SER A 58 7.12 12.55 19.82
N GLY A 59 8.35 12.09 19.93
CA GLY A 59 9.43 12.79 20.64
C GLY A 59 10.78 12.50 20.00
N PHE A 60 11.68 13.49 20.07
CA PHE A 60 13.08 13.31 19.69
C PHE A 60 13.79 12.46 20.75
N ILE A 61 14.28 11.27 20.37
CA ILE A 61 15.04 10.40 21.28
C ILE A 61 16.51 10.35 20.83
N LYS A 62 17.43 10.61 21.76
CA LYS A 62 18.87 10.52 21.51
C LYS A 62 19.32 9.05 21.34
N PRO A 63 20.37 8.77 20.54
CA PRO A 63 20.77 7.40 20.24
C PRO A 63 21.47 6.72 21.42
N GLY A 64 21.02 5.51 21.75
CA GLY A 64 21.67 4.58 22.68
C GLY A 64 20.69 3.45 23.02
N ASP A 65 21.12 2.20 22.82
CA ASP A 65 20.47 0.94 23.22
C ASP A 65 19.38 0.36 22.30
N SER A 66 19.80 -0.48 21.34
CA SER A 66 19.33 -1.86 21.15
C SER A 66 19.90 -2.49 19.85
N ASN A 67 20.36 -3.74 19.97
CA ASN A 67 20.80 -4.61 18.87
C ASN A 67 19.59 -5.09 18.06
N GLN A 68 19.39 -4.66 16.81
CA GLN A 68 18.52 -5.34 15.86
C GLN A 68 18.96 -5.15 14.41
N TYR A 69 18.84 -6.22 13.62
CA TYR A 69 19.12 -6.28 12.19
C TYR A 69 18.25 -5.26 11.45
N VAL A 70 18.90 -4.22 10.93
CA VAL A 70 18.32 -3.31 9.95
C VAL A 70 18.84 -3.78 8.61
N THR A 71 18.04 -4.53 7.86
CA THR A 71 18.25 -4.58 6.41
C THR A 71 17.84 -3.20 5.92
N ARG A 72 18.81 -2.32 5.69
CA ARG A 72 18.54 -1.12 4.91
C ARG A 72 17.94 -1.60 3.59
N LEU A 73 16.92 -0.92 3.07
CA LEU A 73 16.52 -0.98 1.66
C LEU A 73 17.29 0.15 0.96
N PRO A 74 18.58 0.00 0.61
CA PRO A 74 19.44 1.11 0.22
C PRO A 74 19.12 1.69 -1.17
N THR A 75 18.12 1.21 -1.89
CA THR A 75 17.82 1.65 -3.27
C THR A 75 16.44 2.27 -3.47
N LEU A 76 15.46 2.05 -2.58
CA LEU A 76 14.11 2.61 -2.76
C LEU A 76 14.04 4.12 -2.50
N ALA A 77 14.83 4.61 -1.54
CA ALA A 77 14.71 5.98 -1.06
C ALA A 77 15.22 7.05 -2.05
N ASP A 78 16.10 6.68 -2.98
CA ASP A 78 16.66 7.62 -3.95
C ASP A 78 15.80 7.74 -5.21
N ASP A 79 15.17 6.65 -5.67
CA ASP A 79 14.21 6.70 -6.79
C ASP A 79 12.85 7.31 -6.40
N ILE A 80 12.40 7.09 -5.16
CA ILE A 80 11.17 7.71 -4.64
C ILE A 80 11.32 9.23 -4.50
N ARG A 81 12.52 9.78 -4.27
CA ARG A 81 12.71 11.25 -4.25
C ARG A 81 12.37 11.92 -5.58
N SER A 82 12.43 11.20 -6.71
CA SER A 82 11.96 11.72 -8.00
C SER A 82 10.43 11.86 -8.11
N THR A 83 9.67 11.28 -7.18
CA THR A 83 8.21 11.42 -7.11
C THR A 83 7.74 12.61 -6.29
N GLU A 84 8.65 13.35 -5.64
CA GLU A 84 8.30 14.62 -4.96
C GLU A 84 7.76 15.67 -5.94
N ASP A 85 8.17 15.61 -7.21
CA ASP A 85 7.65 16.49 -8.27
C ASP A 85 6.18 16.18 -8.68
N ALA A 86 5.61 15.05 -8.25
CA ALA A 86 4.25 14.62 -8.60
C ALA A 86 3.20 14.90 -7.50
N GLY A 87 3.52 15.68 -6.46
CA GLY A 87 2.58 15.95 -5.37
C GLY A 87 2.56 14.86 -4.29
N ALA A 88 3.75 14.33 -3.98
CA ALA A 88 4.13 13.54 -2.80
C ALA A 88 3.01 12.67 -2.19
N ILE A 89 2.76 11.52 -2.83
CA ILE A 89 2.22 10.37 -2.11
C ILE A 89 3.23 10.01 -1.02
N LEU A 90 2.82 10.14 0.24
CA LEU A 90 3.62 9.68 1.36
C LEU A 90 3.60 8.15 1.37
N PHE A 91 4.54 7.56 0.62
CA PHE A 91 4.89 6.16 0.74
C PHE A 91 5.56 5.93 2.09
N ILE A 92 4.75 5.64 3.11
CA ILE A 92 5.25 4.93 4.29
C ILE A 92 5.04 3.46 3.98
N PRO A 93 6.05 2.70 3.54
CA PRO A 93 5.97 1.26 3.57
C PRO A 93 5.76 0.87 5.04
N VAL A 94 4.53 0.54 5.40
CA VAL A 94 4.19 0.03 6.72
C VAL A 94 4.45 -1.47 6.70
N ALA A 95 5.73 -1.86 6.70
CA ALA A 95 6.11 -3.23 6.95
C ALA A 95 5.84 -3.54 8.43
N MET A 96 4.59 -3.92 8.73
CA MET A 96 4.24 -4.53 10.00
C MET A 96 4.61 -6.00 9.89
N HIS A 97 5.65 -6.38 10.61
CA HIS A 97 5.99 -7.78 10.84
C HIS A 97 5.27 -8.23 12.11
N HIS A 98 4.37 -9.20 11.99
CA HIS A 98 3.71 -9.78 13.14
C HIS A 98 4.04 -11.26 13.20
N ASP A 99 4.81 -11.66 14.20
CA ASP A 99 5.07 -13.06 14.52
C ASP A 99 3.98 -13.55 15.48
N LEU A 100 3.02 -14.30 14.95
CA LEU A 100 2.04 -15.01 15.75
C LEU A 100 2.36 -16.49 15.75
N SER A 101 2.56 -17.07 16.93
CA SER A 101 2.50 -18.51 17.08
C SER A 101 1.06 -18.91 17.42
N ASP A 102 0.46 -19.81 16.63
CA ASP A 102 -0.81 -20.42 17.01
C ASP A 102 -0.63 -21.40 18.18
N ALA A 103 -1.73 -21.99 18.67
CA ALA A 103 -1.68 -22.95 19.78
C ALA A 103 -0.85 -24.21 19.47
N ASN A 104 -0.51 -24.44 18.20
CA ASN A 104 0.30 -25.55 17.72
C ASN A 104 1.76 -25.15 17.48
N GLY A 105 2.14 -23.89 17.74
CA GLY A 105 3.49 -23.38 17.51
C GLY A 105 3.77 -22.93 16.08
N VAL A 106 2.77 -22.93 15.18
CA VAL A 106 2.94 -22.47 13.79
C VAL A 106 3.16 -20.96 13.81
N LYS A 107 4.29 -20.52 13.24
CA LYS A 107 4.60 -19.09 13.08
C LYS A 107 3.88 -18.57 11.84
N ASN A 108 3.06 -17.56 12.04
CA ASN A 108 2.50 -16.75 10.98
C ASN A 108 3.32 -15.46 10.92
N GLU A 109 3.84 -15.19 9.73
CA GLU A 109 4.46 -13.91 9.40
C GLU A 109 3.47 -13.15 8.52
N THR A 110 2.92 -12.06 9.03
CA THR A 110 2.15 -11.13 8.23
C THR A 110 3.04 -9.95 7.85
N THR A 111 3.05 -9.58 6.58
CA THR A 111 3.64 -8.34 6.07
C THR A 111 2.58 -7.49 5.40
N LEU A 112 2.64 -6.17 5.60
CA LEU A 112 1.76 -5.20 4.94
C LEU A 112 2.61 -4.24 4.09
N PHE A 113 2.12 -3.90 2.90
CA PHE A 113 2.70 -2.90 2.02
C PHE A 113 1.60 -1.99 1.51
N GLY A 114 1.82 -0.69 1.42
CA GLY A 114 0.77 0.24 0.97
C GLY A 114 1.21 1.69 0.95
N GLY A 115 0.27 2.55 0.62
CA GLY A 115 0.45 3.99 0.54
C GLY A 115 -0.77 4.75 1.03
N TRP A 116 -0.51 5.90 1.66
CA TRP A 116 -1.53 6.86 2.07
C TRP A 116 -1.59 8.01 1.08
N MET A 117 -2.81 8.44 0.79
CA MET A 117 -3.09 9.63 0.02
C MET A 117 -4.03 10.55 0.85
N ASP A 118 -4.36 11.75 0.39
CA ASP A 118 -5.21 12.70 1.11
C ASP A 118 -6.66 12.21 1.23
N HIS A 119 -7.13 11.49 0.21
CA HIS A 119 -8.50 10.98 0.09
C HIS A 119 -8.60 9.45 0.04
N GLY A 120 -7.52 8.74 -0.23
CA GLY A 120 -7.49 7.29 -0.34
C GLY A 120 -6.35 6.59 0.40
N PHE A 121 -6.45 5.27 0.45
CA PHE A 121 -5.49 4.35 1.02
C PHE A 121 -5.53 3.04 0.24
N PHE A 122 -4.37 2.47 -0.03
CA PHE A 122 -4.25 1.18 -0.71
C PHE A 122 -3.17 0.34 -0.03
N PHE A 123 -3.40 -0.96 0.06
CA PHE A 123 -2.44 -1.88 0.65
C PHE A 123 -2.62 -3.33 0.19
N VAL A 124 -1.57 -4.10 0.41
CA VAL A 124 -1.50 -5.54 0.22
C VAL A 124 -1.00 -6.14 1.53
N THR A 125 -1.65 -7.20 2.00
CA THR A 125 -1.13 -8.06 3.07
C THR A 125 -0.66 -9.37 2.48
N ASN A 126 0.40 -9.90 3.05
CA ASN A 126 0.87 -11.25 2.78
C ASN A 126 1.00 -11.98 4.12
N GLU A 127 0.23 -13.05 4.32
CA GLU A 127 0.37 -13.95 5.47
C GLU A 127 1.04 -15.24 5.01
N ALA A 128 2.30 -15.42 5.39
CA ALA A 128 3.01 -16.67 5.23
C ALA A 128 2.78 -17.53 6.49
N ARG A 129 2.20 -18.72 6.31
CA ARG A 129 2.11 -19.73 7.37
C ARG A 129 3.27 -20.70 7.20
N ASP A 130 4.24 -20.62 8.12
CA ASP A 130 5.37 -21.53 8.11
C ASP A 130 4.95 -22.88 8.71
N VAL A 131 4.58 -23.82 7.85
CA VAL A 131 4.39 -25.21 8.26
C VAL A 131 5.79 -25.78 8.41
N GLU A 132 6.32 -25.71 9.62
CA GLU A 132 7.64 -26.11 10.17
C GLU A 132 8.32 -27.36 9.54
N HIS A 133 8.51 -27.37 8.23
CA HIS A 133 9.16 -28.43 7.46
C HIS A 133 10.35 -27.82 6.71
N ALA A 134 11.43 -27.65 7.47
CA ALA A 134 12.82 -27.72 7.04
C ALA A 134 13.12 -27.29 5.58
N GLY A 135 13.04 -25.99 5.29
CA GLY A 135 13.65 -25.39 4.09
C GLY A 135 12.79 -25.36 2.83
N ALA A 136 11.49 -25.64 2.92
CA ALA A 136 10.55 -25.39 1.82
C ALA A 136 9.98 -23.96 1.90
N PHE A 137 9.72 -23.34 0.74
CA PHE A 137 8.94 -22.09 0.68
C PHE A 137 7.57 -22.28 1.34
N PRO A 138 6.99 -21.25 1.99
CA PRO A 138 5.67 -21.34 2.58
C PRO A 138 4.67 -21.84 1.52
N THR A 139 4.09 -23.03 1.76
CA THR A 139 3.21 -23.68 0.77
C THR A 139 1.86 -22.97 0.65
N ASN A 140 1.49 -22.22 1.69
CA ASN A 140 0.25 -21.48 1.80
C ASN A 140 0.58 -20.03 2.14
N MET A 141 0.38 -19.13 1.18
CA MET A 141 0.27 -17.70 1.47
C MET A 141 -1.14 -17.24 1.21
N GLU A 142 -1.67 -16.49 2.18
CA GLU A 142 -2.92 -15.76 2.05
C GLU A 142 -2.54 -14.31 1.73
N THR A 143 -2.91 -13.84 0.54
CA THR A 143 -2.67 -12.47 0.10
C THR A 143 -4.00 -11.74 0.00
N GLU A 144 -4.11 -10.61 0.67
CA GLU A 144 -5.29 -9.76 0.60
C GLU A 144 -4.90 -8.40 0.03
N VAL A 145 -5.75 -7.88 -0.86
CA VAL A 145 -5.52 -6.60 -1.54
C VAL A 145 -6.68 -5.67 -1.23
N TYR A 146 -6.37 -4.42 -0.94
CA TYR A 146 -7.35 -3.44 -0.53
C TYR A 146 -7.06 -2.08 -1.14
N SER A 147 -8.14 -1.41 -1.52
CA SER A 147 -8.17 -0.02 -1.94
C SER A 147 -9.44 0.59 -1.36
N THR A 148 -9.31 1.69 -0.63
CA THR A 148 -10.44 2.36 0.01
C THR A 148 -10.17 3.86 0.08
N GLY A 149 -11.22 4.65 0.08
CA GLY A 149 -11.09 6.09 0.14
C GLY A 149 -12.43 6.78 0.18
N TYR A 150 -12.36 8.11 0.27
CA TYR A 150 -13.50 8.97 0.15
C TYR A 150 -13.87 9.09 -1.34
N ALA A 151 -14.57 8.07 -1.83
CA ALA A 151 -15.10 8.05 -3.19
C ALA A 151 -16.24 9.07 -3.30
N TYR A 152 -16.00 10.15 -4.04
CA TYR A 152 -17.11 10.92 -4.58
C TYR A 152 -17.65 10.17 -5.80
N TYR A 153 -18.94 9.87 -5.76
CA TYR A 153 -19.61 9.00 -6.74
C TYR A 153 -19.87 9.67 -8.08
N ASN A 154 -18.94 10.47 -8.60
CA ASN A 154 -19.12 11.11 -9.90
C ASN A 154 -17.85 10.96 -10.74
N ARG A 155 -18.00 10.28 -11.87
CA ARG A 155 -17.02 10.34 -12.96
C ARG A 155 -16.77 11.80 -13.35
N PRO A 156 -15.53 12.22 -13.58
CA PRO A 156 -15.27 13.49 -14.25
C PRO A 156 -16.06 13.56 -15.58
N THR A 157 -16.61 14.71 -15.96
CA THR A 157 -17.52 14.81 -17.12
C THR A 157 -17.00 15.63 -18.30
N SER A 158 -15.91 16.38 -18.14
CA SER A 158 -15.36 17.22 -19.22
C SER A 158 -13.86 17.48 -19.09
N GLY A 159 -13.10 17.27 -20.15
CA GLY A 159 -11.65 17.50 -20.20
C GLY A 159 -10.86 16.19 -20.15
N ASN A 160 -9.59 16.30 -19.73
CA ASN A 160 -8.67 15.18 -19.55
C ASN A 160 -7.83 15.40 -18.29
N ALA A 161 -7.19 14.34 -17.82
CA ALA A 161 -6.22 14.43 -16.72
C ALA A 161 -5.31 13.21 -16.65
N TRP A 162 -4.19 13.41 -15.95
CA TRP A 162 -3.23 12.37 -15.61
C TRP A 162 -3.17 12.18 -14.11
N TRP A 163 -2.95 10.94 -13.68
CA TRP A 163 -2.60 10.60 -12.30
C TRP A 163 -1.30 9.82 -12.25
N TRP A 164 -0.49 10.11 -11.25
CA TRP A 164 0.80 9.47 -11.01
C TRP A 164 0.90 8.99 -9.58
N GLY A 165 1.49 7.83 -9.41
CA GLY A 165 1.76 7.31 -8.09
C GLY A 165 2.54 6.02 -8.15
N ALA A 166 2.18 5.08 -7.29
CA ALA A 166 2.89 3.82 -7.22
C ALA A 166 1.96 2.65 -6.97
N MET A 167 2.54 1.48 -7.15
CA MET A 167 1.91 0.19 -6.93
C MET A 167 2.77 -0.65 -5.99
N VAL A 168 2.10 -1.51 -5.26
CA VAL A 168 2.70 -2.55 -4.43
C VAL A 168 1.98 -3.86 -4.73
N GLY A 169 2.70 -4.97 -4.67
CA GLY A 169 2.14 -6.28 -4.95
C GLY A 169 2.95 -7.41 -4.35
N VAL A 170 2.42 -8.61 -4.50
CA VAL A 170 3.05 -9.88 -4.12
C VAL A 170 3.02 -10.79 -5.33
N ASP A 171 4.15 -11.39 -5.68
CA ASP A 171 4.24 -12.38 -6.76
C ASP A 171 3.69 -13.75 -6.27
N HIS A 172 2.77 -14.32 -7.04
CA HIS A 172 2.12 -15.62 -6.83
C HIS A 172 2.65 -16.73 -7.77
N ASP A 173 3.73 -16.50 -8.53
CA ASP A 173 4.39 -17.48 -9.37
C ASP A 173 5.11 -18.56 -8.52
N LYS A 174 4.39 -19.65 -8.29
CA LYS A 174 4.88 -20.83 -7.57
C LYS A 174 6.00 -21.55 -8.32
N ASP A 175 5.93 -21.59 -9.64
CA ASP A 175 6.84 -22.39 -10.46
C ASP A 175 8.17 -21.66 -10.72
N GLY A 176 8.13 -20.32 -10.75
CA GLY A 176 9.31 -19.48 -10.92
C GLY A 176 10.14 -19.25 -9.65
N GLY A 177 9.74 -19.81 -8.50
CA GLY A 177 10.42 -19.58 -7.22
C GLY A 177 10.31 -18.14 -6.70
N ARG A 178 9.29 -17.41 -7.17
CA ARG A 178 9.04 -16.01 -6.82
C ARG A 178 7.84 -15.82 -5.90
N TYR A 179 7.16 -16.91 -5.57
CA TYR A 179 6.03 -16.93 -4.64
C TYR A 179 6.36 -16.18 -3.34
N GLY A 180 5.63 -15.08 -3.10
CA GLY A 180 5.67 -14.30 -1.86
C GLY A 180 6.54 -13.08 -1.89
N ARG A 181 7.24 -12.86 -3.01
CA ARG A 181 8.12 -11.71 -3.14
C ARG A 181 7.34 -10.44 -3.35
N SER A 182 7.75 -9.40 -2.63
CA SER A 182 7.13 -8.09 -2.73
C SER A 182 7.61 -7.38 -3.99
N VAL A 183 6.65 -6.89 -4.76
CA VAL A 183 6.85 -6.13 -5.99
C VAL A 183 6.44 -4.68 -5.73
N VAL A 184 7.24 -3.73 -6.19
CA VAL A 184 6.89 -2.30 -6.18
C VAL A 184 7.12 -1.70 -7.54
N GLY A 185 6.39 -0.66 -7.89
CA GLY A 185 6.51 0.01 -9.18
C GLY A 185 5.76 1.32 -9.22
N LYS A 186 5.70 1.95 -10.40
CA LYS A 186 4.96 3.20 -10.61
C LYS A 186 3.56 2.90 -11.14
N SER A 187 2.60 3.74 -10.76
CA SER A 187 1.24 3.72 -11.29
C SER A 187 1.00 4.97 -12.12
N TYR A 188 0.39 4.79 -13.28
CA TYR A 188 0.06 5.86 -14.21
C TYR A 188 -1.36 5.68 -14.72
N MET A 189 -2.12 6.76 -14.74
CA MET A 189 -3.47 6.76 -15.29
C MET A 189 -3.69 7.99 -16.17
N HIS A 190 -4.35 7.78 -17.30
CA HIS A 190 -4.73 8.83 -18.23
C HIS A 190 -6.19 8.69 -18.59
N PHE A 191 -6.95 9.75 -18.36
CA PHE A 191 -8.31 9.81 -18.84
C PHE A 191 -8.35 10.82 -19.98
N GLU A 192 -8.35 10.34 -21.22
CA GLU A 192 -8.15 11.16 -22.41
C GLU A 192 -9.36 12.05 -22.72
N ASP A 193 -10.57 11.53 -22.50
CA ASP A 193 -11.81 12.28 -22.67
C ASP A 193 -12.83 11.86 -21.62
N PHE A 194 -13.04 12.69 -20.62
CA PHE A 194 -14.03 12.47 -19.56
C PHE A 194 -15.46 12.27 -20.06
N SER A 195 -15.79 12.68 -21.29
CA SER A 195 -17.11 12.41 -21.87
C SER A 195 -17.26 10.94 -22.30
N ASP A 196 -16.18 10.30 -22.76
CA ASP A 196 -16.16 8.88 -23.13
C ASP A 196 -15.84 8.00 -21.91
N PRO A 197 -16.77 7.16 -21.43
CA PRO A 197 -16.52 6.30 -20.27
C PRO A 197 -15.46 5.22 -20.52
N ASN A 198 -15.00 5.01 -21.75
CA ASN A 198 -13.98 4.03 -22.07
C ASN A 198 -12.63 4.66 -22.40
N SER A 199 -12.36 5.92 -22.07
CA SER A 199 -11.08 6.58 -22.44
C SER A 199 -10.03 6.60 -21.32
N LEU A 200 -10.25 5.83 -20.23
CA LEU A 200 -9.27 5.66 -19.17
C LEU A 200 -8.23 4.60 -19.57
N ASN A 201 -6.96 4.96 -19.54
CA ASN A 201 -5.82 4.08 -19.72
C ASN A 201 -5.03 4.01 -18.41
N ILE A 202 -4.61 2.81 -18.01
CA ILE A 202 -3.86 2.57 -16.78
C ILE A 202 -2.61 1.77 -17.12
N ALA A 203 -1.47 2.17 -16.57
CA ALA A 203 -0.21 1.44 -16.68
C ALA A 203 0.49 1.30 -15.33
N LEU A 204 0.97 0.09 -15.04
CA LEU A 204 1.87 -0.21 -13.92
C LEU A 204 3.24 -0.50 -14.53
N ILE A 205 4.22 0.36 -14.24
CA ILE A 205 5.50 0.38 -14.95
C ILE A 205 6.68 0.37 -13.99
N ASN A 206 7.87 0.03 -14.50
CA ASN A 206 9.11 -0.04 -13.70
C ASN A 206 8.90 -0.89 -12.43
N MET A 207 8.23 -2.03 -12.59
CA MET A 207 7.93 -2.94 -11.50
C MET A 207 9.17 -3.78 -11.17
N ILE A 208 9.56 -3.81 -9.89
CA ILE A 208 10.81 -4.41 -9.42
C ILE A 208 10.53 -5.33 -8.23
N ASP A 209 11.14 -6.51 -8.25
CA ASP A 209 11.28 -7.42 -7.11
C ASP A 209 12.16 -6.75 -6.05
N THR A 210 11.59 -6.45 -4.88
CA THR A 210 12.32 -5.76 -3.80
C THR A 210 13.44 -6.58 -3.17
N THR A 211 13.48 -7.90 -3.38
CA THR A 211 14.50 -8.80 -2.84
C THR A 211 15.65 -8.98 -3.81
N GLU A 212 15.35 -9.24 -5.09
CA GLU A 212 16.39 -9.52 -6.11
C GLU A 212 16.73 -8.33 -7.01
N GLY A 213 15.94 -7.25 -6.98
CA GLY A 213 16.10 -6.13 -7.91
C GLY A 213 15.76 -6.49 -9.36
N ARG A 214 14.98 -7.55 -9.59
CA ARG A 214 14.59 -8.02 -10.92
C ARG A 214 13.39 -7.23 -11.45
N ASP A 215 13.44 -6.85 -12.72
CA ASP A 215 12.32 -6.20 -13.40
C ASP A 215 11.18 -7.17 -13.75
N TYR A 216 9.95 -6.66 -13.69
CA TYR A 216 8.75 -7.28 -14.25
C TYR A 216 8.32 -6.55 -15.52
N PRO A 217 7.66 -7.25 -16.47
CA PRO A 217 7.02 -6.60 -17.61
C PRO A 217 5.97 -5.58 -17.14
N ASP A 218 5.84 -4.48 -17.87
CA ASP A 218 4.78 -3.50 -17.61
C ASP A 218 3.39 -4.11 -17.81
N ILE A 219 2.44 -3.71 -16.96
CA ILE A 219 1.03 -4.09 -17.09
C ILE A 219 0.25 -2.89 -17.61
N VAL A 220 -0.49 -3.06 -18.70
CA VAL A 220 -1.24 -1.97 -19.35
C VAL A 220 -2.68 -2.39 -19.61
N TRP A 221 -3.62 -1.58 -19.12
CA TRP A 221 -5.03 -1.66 -19.46
C TRP A 221 -5.42 -0.41 -20.24
N ASN A 222 -5.66 -0.56 -21.54
CA ASN A 222 -6.27 0.50 -22.35
C ASN A 222 -7.79 0.44 -22.23
N ASP A 223 -8.49 1.47 -22.67
CA ASP A 223 -9.95 1.51 -22.78
C ASP A 223 -10.71 0.95 -21.56
N VAL A 224 -10.35 1.40 -20.36
CA VAL A 224 -10.97 0.99 -19.09
C VAL A 224 -12.31 1.70 -18.96
N PHE A 225 -13.38 0.93 -18.77
CA PHE A 225 -14.70 1.48 -18.53
C PHE A 225 -14.78 2.10 -17.12
N VAL A 226 -15.19 3.36 -17.05
CA VAL A 226 -15.51 4.11 -15.83
C VAL A 226 -17.01 4.37 -15.80
N ASN A 227 -17.69 3.88 -14.78
CA ASN A 227 -19.12 4.12 -14.61
C ASN A 227 -19.38 5.55 -14.11
N ASP A 228 -20.66 5.96 -14.08
CA ASP A 228 -21.04 7.29 -13.62
C ASP A 228 -20.66 7.57 -12.16
N THR A 229 -20.45 6.53 -11.35
CA THR A 229 -20.02 6.64 -9.96
C THR A 229 -18.52 6.70 -9.75
N GLY A 230 -17.72 6.84 -10.82
CA GLY A 230 -16.27 6.94 -10.74
C GLY A 230 -15.56 5.62 -10.43
N HIS A 231 -16.26 4.49 -10.49
CA HIS A 231 -15.66 3.16 -10.37
C HIS A 231 -15.25 2.64 -11.73
N PHE A 232 -14.14 1.92 -11.78
CA PHE A 232 -13.61 1.33 -12.99
C PHE A 232 -13.20 -0.12 -12.79
N ILE A 233 -13.33 -0.93 -13.85
CA ILE A 233 -13.01 -2.36 -13.83
C ILE A 233 -12.59 -2.83 -15.22
N LYS A 234 -11.51 -3.62 -15.30
CA LYS A 234 -11.09 -4.31 -16.52
C LYS A 234 -10.22 -5.51 -16.19
N GLY A 235 -10.57 -6.69 -16.72
CA GLY A 235 -9.81 -7.91 -16.47
C GLY A 235 -9.74 -8.23 -14.97
N GLY A 236 -8.52 -8.45 -14.46
CA GLY A 236 -8.25 -8.67 -13.04
C GLY A 236 -8.14 -7.41 -12.19
N MET A 237 -8.41 -6.22 -12.73
CA MET A 237 -8.25 -4.93 -12.05
C MET A 237 -9.58 -4.23 -11.76
N ALA A 238 -9.69 -3.63 -10.58
CA ALA A 238 -10.81 -2.77 -10.18
C ALA A 238 -10.35 -1.60 -9.30
N GLY A 239 -11.01 -0.45 -9.40
CA GLY A 239 -10.69 0.72 -8.60
C GLY A 239 -11.74 1.83 -8.65
N ALA A 240 -11.40 2.96 -8.04
CA ALA A 240 -12.25 4.14 -8.00
C ALA A 240 -11.44 5.44 -7.93
N PHE A 241 -12.04 6.54 -8.36
CA PHE A 241 -11.57 7.90 -8.07
C PHE A 241 -11.98 8.34 -6.66
N HIS A 242 -11.15 9.17 -6.03
CA HIS A 242 -11.33 9.70 -4.68
C HIS A 242 -11.14 11.21 -4.64
N GLY A 243 -11.74 11.84 -3.64
CA GLY A 243 -11.68 13.29 -3.44
C GLY A 243 -12.77 14.06 -4.20
N PRO A 244 -13.10 15.29 -3.77
CA PRO A 244 -14.21 16.07 -4.33
C PRO A 244 -14.05 16.40 -5.82
N ASP A 245 -12.82 16.52 -6.31
CA ASP A 245 -12.50 16.86 -7.69
C ASP A 245 -11.76 15.73 -8.42
N ASN A 246 -11.91 14.48 -7.94
CA ASN A 246 -11.20 13.30 -8.42
C ASN A 246 -9.67 13.49 -8.39
N GLU A 247 -9.17 14.07 -7.32
CA GLU A 247 -7.76 14.36 -7.10
C GLU A 247 -6.92 13.09 -6.98
N GLU A 248 -7.54 11.96 -6.69
CA GLU A 248 -6.86 10.68 -6.49
C GLU A 248 -7.60 9.54 -7.17
N ALA A 249 -6.88 8.46 -7.43
CA ALA A 249 -7.46 7.20 -7.83
C ALA A 249 -6.66 6.04 -7.23
N SER A 250 -7.34 4.99 -6.82
CA SER A 250 -6.69 3.77 -6.35
C SER A 250 -7.48 2.53 -6.70
N GLY A 251 -6.79 1.40 -6.79
CA GLY A 251 -7.37 0.13 -7.17
C GLY A 251 -6.58 -1.06 -6.66
N VAL A 252 -7.14 -2.23 -6.94
CA VAL A 252 -6.54 -3.54 -6.72
C VAL A 252 -6.45 -4.27 -8.05
N PHE A 253 -5.52 -5.21 -8.17
CA PHE A 253 -5.37 -6.00 -9.38
C PHE A 253 -4.84 -7.41 -9.09
N TYR A 254 -5.15 -8.32 -10.01
CA TYR A 254 -4.53 -9.64 -10.12
C TYR A 254 -4.20 -9.91 -11.59
N GLU A 255 -2.93 -9.81 -11.97
CA GLU A 255 -2.49 -9.92 -13.36
C GLU A 255 -1.06 -10.48 -13.41
N ASP A 256 -0.76 -11.34 -14.39
CA ASP A 256 0.56 -11.95 -14.58
C ASP A 256 1.18 -12.57 -13.31
N GLY A 257 0.33 -13.16 -12.48
CA GLY A 257 0.72 -13.78 -11.22
C GLY A 257 0.99 -12.78 -10.10
N ILE A 258 0.80 -11.47 -10.28
CA ILE A 258 0.96 -10.48 -9.22
C ILE A 258 -0.41 -10.11 -8.66
N ALA A 259 -0.59 -10.25 -7.34
CA ALA A 259 -1.70 -9.67 -6.61
C ALA A 259 -1.26 -8.36 -5.98
N GLY A 260 -1.92 -7.25 -6.28
CA GLY A 260 -1.47 -5.96 -5.76
C GLY A 260 -2.53 -4.87 -5.64
N ALA A 261 -2.05 -3.72 -5.20
CA ALA A 261 -2.83 -2.50 -5.07
C ALA A 261 -2.00 -1.29 -5.56
N PHE A 262 -2.69 -0.28 -6.07
CA PHE A 262 -2.07 0.93 -6.58
C PHE A 262 -2.85 2.17 -6.16
N GLY A 263 -2.17 3.30 -6.09
CA GLY A 263 -2.77 4.60 -5.87
C GLY A 263 -1.98 5.69 -6.57
N ALA A 264 -2.67 6.72 -7.02
CA ALA A 264 -2.09 7.83 -7.75
C ALA A 264 -2.85 9.14 -7.50
N SER A 265 -2.10 10.24 -7.50
CA SER A 265 -2.63 11.59 -7.36
C SER A 265 -2.64 12.30 -8.71
N ARG A 266 -3.62 13.17 -8.91
CA ARG A 266 -3.82 13.93 -10.14
C ARG A 266 -2.69 14.93 -10.32
N ALA A 267 -2.02 14.89 -11.46
CA ALA A 267 -0.97 15.85 -11.78
C ALA A 267 -1.55 17.26 -11.95
N ILE A 268 -0.90 18.25 -11.34
CA ILE A 268 -1.16 19.66 -11.58
C ILE A 268 -0.20 20.14 -12.68
N GLY A 269 -0.53 19.95 -13.95
CA GLY A 269 0.30 20.42 -15.06
C GLY A 269 0.15 19.62 -16.36
N ALA A 270 0.82 20.09 -17.43
CA ALA A 270 1.01 19.31 -18.65
C ALA A 270 1.79 18.02 -18.34
N ALA A 271 1.57 16.97 -19.13
CA ALA A 271 2.30 15.70 -18.95
C ALA A 271 3.82 15.96 -18.89
N PRO A 272 4.56 15.36 -17.94
CA PRO A 272 6.02 15.42 -17.98
C PRO A 272 6.49 14.86 -19.32
N ASP A 273 7.39 15.60 -19.98
CA ASP A 273 7.97 15.20 -21.27
C ASP A 273 8.58 13.79 -21.11
N GLY A 274 8.04 12.82 -21.85
CA GLY A 274 8.44 11.40 -21.82
C GLY A 274 9.82 11.15 -22.41
#